data_AF-A0A925WKH8-F1
#
_entry.id   AF-A0A925WKH8-F1
#
_cell.length_a   1.000
_cell.length_b   1.000
_cell.length_c   1.000
_cell.angle_alpha   90.00
_cell.angle_beta   90.00
_cell.angle_gamma   90.00
#
_symmetry.space_group_name_H-M   'P 1'
#
loop_
_entity.id
_entity.type
_entity.pdbx_description
1 polymer ?
#
loop_
_entity_poly.entity_id
_entity_poly.type
_entity_poly.pdbx_seq_one_letter_code
_entity_poly.pdbx_strand_id
1 'polypeptide(L)'
;MTDTGNIKSFTWARLGRVLIKTAALFIAANLLFGWMQPLPALGQLSLYNRVVPGRTRLPYGEDPAAYNLSLNSIEAMFASHAISQPKRADEFRVVVLGDSSVWGVLLRPDETLTGQINAAALIVADGRRVQAYNLGYPLLSATKDLLLLDYAMPMQPDLIVWVITLDTLALDAQLAPPLV
;
A
#
# COMPACT_ATOMS: atom_id res chain seq x y z
N MET A 1 46.31 42.99 27.17
CA MET A 1 44.87 42.94 26.85
C MET A 1 44.52 41.47 26.64
N THR A 2 44.30 40.73 27.73
CA THR A 2 43.94 39.31 27.67
C THR A 2 42.43 39.21 27.83
N ASP A 3 41.76 39.05 26.69
CA ASP A 3 40.35 38.71 26.61
C ASP A 3 40.16 37.26 27.09
N THR A 4 39.94 37.10 28.40
CA THR A 4 39.51 35.81 28.96
C THR A 4 38.02 35.67 28.72
N GLY A 5 37.70 35.05 27.59
CA GLY A 5 36.35 34.70 27.17
C GLY A 5 35.55 34.09 28.32
N ASN A 6 34.40 34.71 28.58
CA ASN A 6 33.48 34.37 29.64
C ASN A 6 32.84 32.99 29.37
N ILE A 7 33.45 31.91 29.90
CA ILE A 7 32.88 30.56 29.83
C ILE A 7 31.67 30.53 30.77
N LYS A 8 30.46 30.66 30.19
CA LYS A 8 29.19 30.62 30.94
C LYS A 8 29.14 29.35 31.80
N SER A 9 29.00 29.52 33.11
CA SER A 9 28.93 28.41 34.08
C SER A 9 27.75 27.48 33.78
N PHE A 10 28.05 26.19 33.70
CA PHE A 10 27.07 25.11 33.63
C PHE A 10 26.42 24.95 35.00
N THR A 11 25.09 24.89 35.05
CA THR A 11 24.34 24.73 36.31
C THR A 11 23.31 23.63 36.12
N TRP A 12 23.21 22.71 37.08
CA TRP A 12 22.24 21.60 37.05
C TRP A 12 20.79 22.06 36.84
N ALA A 13 20.42 23.24 37.35
CA ALA A 13 19.12 23.85 37.11
C ALA A 13 18.89 24.27 35.65
N ARG A 14 19.93 24.75 34.94
CA ARG A 14 19.85 25.06 33.50
C ARG A 14 19.75 23.77 32.69
N LEU A 15 20.53 22.75 33.05
CA LEU A 15 20.44 21.43 32.43
C LEU A 15 19.03 20.84 32.57
N GLY A 16 18.45 20.88 33.78
CA GLY A 16 17.08 20.40 34.03
C GLY A 16 16.03 21.14 33.20
N ARG A 17 16.12 22.47 33.09
CA ARG A 17 15.22 23.26 32.23
C ARG A 17 15.36 22.91 30.75
N VAL A 18 16.59 22.67 30.28
CA VAL A 18 16.82 22.22 28.89
C VAL A 18 16.20 20.85 28.69
N LEU A 19 16.45 19.89 29.58
CA LEU A 19 15.88 18.54 29.48
C LEU A 19 14.35 18.55 29.48
N ILE A 20 13.71 19.34 30.35
CA ILE A 20 12.25 19.48 30.39
C ILE A 20 11.72 20.09 29.10
N LYS A 21 12.32 21.19 28.61
CA LYS A 21 11.89 21.82 27.36
C LYS A 21 12.06 20.90 26.16
N THR A 22 13.17 20.16 26.11
CA THR A 22 13.44 19.17 25.07
C THR A 22 12.41 18.04 25.14
N ALA A 23 12.16 17.48 26.32
CA ALA A 23 11.14 16.44 26.50
C ALA A 23 9.74 16.95 26.10
N ALA A 24 9.36 18.16 26.52
CA ALA A 24 8.08 18.76 26.16
C ALA A 24 7.97 18.99 24.64
N LEU A 25 9.04 19.42 23.98
CA LEU A 25 9.09 19.57 22.53
C LEU A 25 8.95 18.22 21.81
N PHE A 26 9.65 17.18 22.26
CA PHE A 26 9.52 15.84 21.68
C PHE A 26 8.12 15.28 21.88
N ILE A 27 7.52 15.47 23.05
CA ILE A 27 6.13 15.06 23.31
C ILE A 27 5.19 15.81 22.37
N ALA A 28 5.29 17.14 22.29
CA ALA A 28 4.45 17.94 21.40
C ALA A 28 4.61 17.54 19.93
N ALA A 29 5.84 17.30 19.48
CA ALA A 29 6.12 16.87 18.11
C ALA A 29 5.53 15.48 17.81
N ASN A 30 5.65 14.52 18.72
CA ASN A 30 5.05 13.19 18.54
C ASN A 30 3.52 13.25 18.57
N LEU A 31 2.93 14.04 19.47
CA LEU A 31 1.49 14.26 19.51
C LEU A 31 0.98 14.93 18.23
N LEU A 32 1.70 15.94 17.73
CA LEU A 32 1.36 16.61 16.48
C LEU A 32 1.51 15.66 15.28
N PHE A 33 2.57 14.84 15.24
CA PHE A 33 2.78 13.84 14.21
C PHE A 33 1.67 12.77 14.22
N GLY A 34 1.33 12.25 15.40
CA GLY A 34 0.26 11.29 15.60
C GLY A 34 -1.14 11.86 15.30
N TRP A 35 -1.35 13.16 15.54
CA TRP A 35 -2.57 13.87 15.18
C TRP A 35 -2.67 14.09 13.67
N MET A 36 -1.59 14.53 13.02
CA MET A 36 -1.59 14.83 11.58
C MET A 36 -1.60 13.58 10.71
N GLN A 37 -1.13 12.44 11.22
CA GLN A 37 -0.99 11.17 10.50
C GLN A 37 -0.50 11.38 9.06
N PRO A 38 0.71 11.94 8.85
CA PRO A 38 1.14 12.34 7.51
C PRO A 38 1.54 11.15 6.61
N LEU A 39 1.79 9.97 7.19
CA LEU A 39 2.31 8.81 6.46
C LEU A 39 1.37 8.29 5.36
N PRO A 40 0.05 8.09 5.59
CA PRO A 40 -0.87 7.72 4.51
C PRO A 40 -0.88 8.72 3.34
N ALA A 41 -0.87 10.02 3.63
CA ALA A 41 -0.87 11.06 2.59
C ALA A 41 0.44 11.04 1.77
N LEU A 42 1.58 10.79 2.42
CA LEU A 42 2.86 10.63 1.73
C LEU A 42 2.93 9.31 0.93
N GLY A 43 2.34 8.22 1.45
CA GLY A 43 2.28 6.92 0.77
C GLY A 43 1.50 6.95 -0.53
N GLN A 44 0.52 7.84 -0.65
CA GLN A 44 -0.24 8.05 -1.89
C GLN A 44 0.54 8.80 -2.99
N LEU A 45 1.70 9.38 -2.67
CA LEU A 45 2.54 10.04 -3.66
C LEU A 45 3.28 8.99 -4.49
N SER A 46 2.91 8.92 -5.77
CA SER A 46 3.45 7.94 -6.70
C SER A 46 3.80 8.59 -8.04
N LEU A 47 4.94 8.19 -8.61
CA LEU A 47 5.33 8.53 -9.99
C LEU A 47 4.63 7.63 -11.01
N TYR A 48 4.17 6.45 -10.58
CA TYR A 48 3.32 5.59 -11.39
C TYR A 48 2.01 6.31 -11.70
N ASN A 49 1.37 5.91 -12.80
CA ASN A 49 0.13 6.50 -13.29
C ASN A 49 0.27 7.97 -13.77
N ARG A 50 1.44 8.59 -13.59
CA ARG A 50 1.76 9.95 -14.07
C ARG A 50 2.88 9.93 -15.10
N VAL A 51 4.05 9.43 -14.70
CA VAL A 51 5.26 9.40 -15.55
C VAL A 51 5.58 7.98 -16.00
N VAL A 52 5.35 7.00 -15.12
CA VAL A 52 5.57 5.58 -15.37
C VAL A 52 4.22 4.87 -15.46
N PRO A 53 4.00 3.91 -16.38
CA PRO A 53 2.77 3.13 -16.41
C PRO A 53 2.50 2.44 -15.07
N GLY A 54 1.25 2.44 -14.62
CA GLY A 54 0.84 1.78 -13.39
C GLY A 54 1.18 0.29 -13.38
N ARG A 55 1.48 -0.24 -12.19
CA ARG A 55 1.76 -1.65 -12.00
C ARG A 55 0.50 -2.48 -12.24
N THR A 56 0.67 -3.63 -12.88
CA THR A 56 -0.43 -4.56 -13.18
C THR A 56 -0.74 -5.53 -12.04
N ARG A 57 0.13 -5.61 -11.04
CA ARG A 57 -0.01 -6.39 -9.79
C ARG A 57 0.59 -5.62 -8.62
N LEU A 58 0.07 -5.88 -7.43
CA LEU A 58 0.62 -5.32 -6.19
C LEU A 58 2.10 -5.74 -6.03
N PRO A 59 2.98 -4.85 -5.55
CA PRO A 59 4.38 -5.21 -5.34
C PRO A 59 4.46 -6.27 -4.23
N TYR A 60 5.27 -7.29 -4.46
CA TYR A 60 5.60 -8.34 -3.52
C TYR A 60 7.05 -8.74 -3.79
N GLY A 61 7.83 -8.99 -2.74
CA GLY A 61 9.23 -9.38 -2.85
C GLY A 61 9.56 -10.44 -1.80
N GLU A 62 10.10 -11.56 -2.24
CA GLU A 62 10.66 -12.60 -1.35
C GLU A 62 12.16 -12.40 -1.12
N ASP A 63 12.79 -11.55 -1.94
CA ASP A 63 14.20 -11.17 -1.84
C ASP A 63 14.34 -9.81 -1.15
N PRO A 64 15.16 -9.69 -0.11
CA PRO A 64 15.49 -8.40 0.50
C PRO A 64 16.00 -7.33 -0.46
N ALA A 65 16.64 -7.72 -1.57
CA ALA A 65 17.05 -6.79 -2.63
C ALA A 65 15.88 -6.24 -3.46
N ALA A 66 14.69 -6.84 -3.36
CA ALA A 66 13.44 -6.43 -3.98
C ALA A 66 12.52 -5.59 -3.05
N TYR A 67 12.98 -5.27 -1.82
CA TYR A 67 12.26 -4.43 -0.84
C TYR A 67 12.27 -2.93 -1.15
N ASN A 68 12.74 -2.55 -2.34
CA ASN A 68 13.03 -1.17 -2.73
C ASN A 68 11.78 -0.30 -2.92
N LEU A 69 10.56 -0.85 -2.93
CA LEU A 69 9.33 -0.06 -3.04
C LEU A 69 8.19 -0.65 -2.18
N SER A 70 8.01 -0.04 -1.01
CA SER A 70 6.79 0.03 -0.20
C SER A 70 5.95 -1.25 -0.06
N LEU A 71 6.58 -2.36 0.31
CA LEU A 71 5.87 -3.61 0.63
C LEU A 71 5.01 -3.51 1.91
N ASN A 72 5.33 -2.55 2.78
CA ASN A 72 4.64 -2.36 4.06
C ASN A 72 3.72 -1.13 4.05
N SER A 73 3.32 -0.60 2.89
CA SER A 73 2.31 0.48 2.82
C SER A 73 1.31 0.16 1.73
N ILE A 74 0.11 -0.23 2.15
CA ILE A 74 -1.01 -0.53 1.26
C ILE A 74 -1.34 0.70 0.40
N GLU A 75 -1.24 1.90 0.97
CA GLU A 75 -1.44 3.15 0.23
C GLU A 75 -0.49 3.27 -0.95
N ALA A 76 0.80 3.00 -0.75
CA ALA A 76 1.79 3.04 -1.82
C ALA A 76 1.63 1.90 -2.82
N MET A 77 1.23 0.71 -2.36
CA MET A 77 0.90 -0.41 -3.24
C MET A 77 -0.24 -0.04 -4.19
N PHE A 78 -1.33 0.54 -3.68
CA PHE A 78 -2.46 0.98 -4.50
C PHE A 78 -2.12 2.21 -5.36
N ALA A 79 -1.40 3.20 -4.83
CA ALA A 79 -1.00 4.38 -5.59
C ALA A 79 -0.05 4.05 -6.76
N SER A 80 0.71 2.96 -6.66
CA SER A 80 1.51 2.45 -7.77
C SER A 80 0.75 1.54 -8.74
N HIS A 81 -0.38 0.98 -8.33
CA HIS A 81 -1.19 0.06 -9.12
C HIS A 81 -2.01 0.79 -10.19
N ALA A 82 -2.22 0.17 -11.35
CA ALA A 82 -2.95 0.74 -12.48
C ALA A 82 -4.43 1.06 -12.15
N ILE A 83 -5.02 0.35 -11.19
CA ILE A 83 -6.41 0.55 -10.74
C ILE A 83 -6.66 1.95 -10.12
N SER A 84 -5.61 2.60 -9.61
CA SER A 84 -5.72 3.93 -9.00
C SER A 84 -5.98 5.04 -10.02
N GLN A 85 -5.85 4.75 -11.31
CA GLN A 85 -6.34 5.65 -12.34
C GLN A 85 -7.85 5.82 -12.24
N PRO A 86 -8.38 7.04 -12.52
CA PRO A 86 -9.81 7.26 -12.63
C PRO A 86 -10.45 6.23 -13.56
N LYS A 87 -11.56 5.64 -13.11
CA LYS A 87 -12.33 4.67 -13.89
C LYS A 87 -12.82 5.32 -15.17
N ARG A 88 -12.58 4.67 -16.31
CA ARG A 88 -13.05 5.19 -17.59
C ARG A 88 -14.56 4.95 -17.73
N ALA A 89 -15.25 5.82 -18.47
CA ALA A 89 -16.69 5.69 -18.69
C ALA A 89 -17.07 4.43 -19.47
N ASP A 90 -16.17 3.94 -20.33
CA ASP A 90 -16.34 2.74 -21.15
C ASP A 90 -15.82 1.46 -20.46
N GLU A 91 -15.52 1.51 -19.17
CA GLU A 91 -14.88 0.42 -18.43
C GLU A 91 -15.86 -0.34 -17.52
N PHE A 92 -15.88 -1.66 -17.67
CA PHE A 92 -16.44 -2.60 -16.70
C PHE A 92 -15.28 -3.14 -15.85
N ARG A 93 -15.11 -2.55 -14.67
CA ARG A 93 -13.98 -2.75 -13.76
C ARG A 93 -14.16 -4.03 -12.95
N VAL A 94 -13.34 -5.03 -13.23
CA VAL A 94 -13.30 -6.29 -12.49
C VAL A 94 -12.09 -6.27 -11.55
N VAL A 95 -12.33 -6.47 -10.27
CA VAL A 95 -11.27 -6.67 -9.28
C VAL A 95 -11.15 -8.16 -8.99
N VAL A 96 -9.93 -8.69 -9.05
CA VAL A 96 -9.65 -10.09 -8.74
C VAL A 96 -8.76 -10.17 -7.51
N LEU A 97 -9.25 -10.84 -6.46
CA LEU A 97 -8.61 -11.03 -5.16
C LEU A 97 -8.23 -12.50 -4.96
N GLY A 98 -7.23 -12.74 -4.12
CA GLY A 98 -6.78 -14.07 -3.74
C GLY A 98 -5.32 -14.11 -3.36
N ASP A 99 -4.74 -15.30 -3.48
CA ASP A 99 -3.39 -15.63 -3.04
C ASP A 99 -2.34 -15.54 -4.16
N SER A 100 -1.31 -16.39 -4.09
CA SER A 100 -0.24 -16.53 -5.08
C SER A 100 -0.74 -16.97 -6.46
N SER A 101 -1.85 -17.72 -6.52
CA SER A 101 -2.48 -18.16 -7.77
C SER A 101 -3.05 -16.99 -8.57
N VAL A 102 -3.60 -15.99 -7.88
CA VAL A 102 -4.11 -14.76 -8.51
C VAL A 102 -2.97 -13.82 -8.81
N TRP A 103 -2.06 -13.58 -7.86
CA TRP A 103 -0.89 -12.71 -8.07
C TRP A 103 0.00 -13.19 -9.24
N GLY A 104 0.06 -14.52 -9.45
CA GLY A 104 0.77 -15.17 -10.54
C GLY A 104 2.25 -15.43 -10.22
N VAL A 105 2.51 -16.17 -9.13
CA VAL A 105 3.87 -16.60 -8.80
C VAL A 105 4.44 -17.43 -9.97
N LEU A 106 5.66 -17.10 -10.40
CA LEU A 106 6.34 -17.62 -11.60
C LEU A 106 5.72 -17.22 -12.96
N LEU A 107 4.68 -16.39 -12.97
CA LEU A 107 4.04 -15.91 -14.20
C LEU A 107 4.47 -14.48 -14.54
N ARG A 108 4.56 -14.20 -15.84
CA ARG A 108 4.55 -12.84 -16.36
C ARG A 108 3.15 -12.23 -16.20
N PRO A 109 3.03 -10.90 -16.09
CA PRO A 109 1.73 -10.26 -15.85
C PRO A 109 0.64 -10.62 -16.88
N ASP A 110 1.00 -10.80 -18.15
CA ASP A 110 0.11 -11.18 -19.24
C ASP A 110 -0.36 -12.64 -19.16
N GLU A 111 0.41 -13.50 -18.49
CA GLU A 111 0.09 -14.93 -18.28
C GLU A 111 -0.86 -15.16 -17.08
N THR A 112 -1.07 -14.14 -16.23
CA THR A 112 -1.99 -14.21 -15.06
C THR A 112 -3.45 -14.36 -15.48
N LEU A 113 -4.33 -14.84 -14.57
CA LEU A 113 -5.78 -14.88 -14.79
C LEU A 113 -6.32 -13.53 -15.28
N THR A 114 -5.93 -12.43 -14.63
CA THR A 114 -6.31 -11.08 -15.04
C THR A 114 -5.74 -10.67 -16.40
N GLY A 115 -4.51 -11.08 -16.71
CA GLY A 115 -3.89 -10.85 -18.01
C GLY A 115 -4.67 -11.52 -19.13
N GLN A 116 -5.06 -12.78 -18.93
CA GLN A 116 -5.87 -13.55 -19.87
C GLN A 116 -7.28 -12.98 -20.05
N ILE A 117 -7.95 -12.54 -18.97
CA ILE A 117 -9.25 -11.85 -19.05
C ILE A 117 -9.15 -10.59 -19.92
N ASN A 118 -8.10 -9.78 -19.70
CA ASN A 118 -7.89 -8.56 -20.47
C ASN A 118 -7.56 -8.86 -21.95
N ALA A 119 -6.76 -9.89 -22.20
CA ALA A 119 -6.40 -10.32 -23.56
C ALA A 119 -7.61 -10.84 -24.35
N ALA A 120 -8.62 -11.40 -23.69
CA ALA A 120 -9.86 -11.85 -24.32
C ALA A 120 -10.73 -10.69 -24.86
N ALA A 121 -10.42 -9.43 -24.52
CA ALA A 121 -11.06 -8.23 -25.05
C ALA A 121 -12.60 -8.24 -24.93
N LEU A 122 -13.11 -8.78 -23.82
CA LEU A 122 -14.53 -8.98 -23.59
C LEU A 122 -15.30 -7.65 -23.48
N ILE A 123 -16.53 -7.65 -23.97
CA ILE A 123 -17.48 -6.55 -23.90
C ILE A 123 -18.73 -7.03 -23.18
N VAL A 124 -19.18 -6.32 -22.17
CA VAL A 124 -20.45 -6.63 -21.47
C VAL A 124 -21.64 -6.13 -22.29
N ALA A 125 -22.85 -6.63 -21.99
CA ALA A 125 -24.05 -6.35 -22.77
C ALA A 125 -24.39 -4.85 -22.90
N ASP A 126 -23.97 -4.01 -21.95
CA ASP A 126 -24.17 -2.56 -21.97
C ASP A 126 -23.11 -1.80 -22.80
N GLY A 127 -22.19 -2.52 -23.46
CA GLY A 127 -21.17 -1.96 -24.35
C GLY A 127 -19.85 -1.59 -23.68
N ARG A 128 -19.72 -1.70 -22.36
CA ARG A 128 -18.45 -1.43 -21.65
C ARG A 128 -17.43 -2.55 -21.88
N ARG A 129 -16.15 -2.19 -21.92
CA ARG A 129 -15.02 -3.11 -22.03
C ARG A 129 -14.66 -3.66 -20.66
N VAL A 130 -14.52 -4.97 -20.55
CA VAL A 130 -14.02 -5.62 -19.34
C VAL A 130 -12.56 -5.26 -19.13
N GLN A 131 -12.25 -4.74 -17.94
CA GLN A 131 -10.88 -4.48 -17.49
C GLN A 131 -10.69 -5.12 -16.11
N ALA A 132 -9.90 -6.18 -16.07
CA ALA A 132 -9.53 -6.90 -14.87
C ALA A 132 -8.26 -6.34 -14.23
N TYR A 133 -8.29 -6.16 -12.92
CA TYR A 133 -7.20 -5.67 -12.09
C TYR A 133 -6.80 -6.72 -11.06
N ASN A 134 -5.49 -7.01 -10.99
CA ASN A 134 -4.94 -8.03 -10.12
C ASN A 134 -4.61 -7.45 -8.74
N LEU A 135 -5.47 -7.75 -7.77
CA LEU A 135 -5.25 -7.42 -6.36
C LEU A 135 -4.93 -8.69 -5.54
N GLY A 136 -4.52 -9.77 -6.21
CA GLY A 136 -3.97 -10.94 -5.55
C GLY A 136 -2.75 -10.54 -4.72
N TYR A 137 -2.55 -11.21 -3.60
CA TYR A 137 -1.36 -11.01 -2.77
C TYR A 137 -0.91 -12.37 -2.23
N PRO A 138 0.38 -12.77 -2.35
CA PRO A 138 0.85 -14.16 -2.17
C PRO A 138 0.82 -14.73 -0.74
N LEU A 139 -0.25 -14.50 0.02
CA LEU A 139 -0.46 -14.99 1.37
C LEU A 139 -1.90 -15.51 1.51
N LEU A 140 -2.06 -16.67 2.16
CA LEU A 140 -3.34 -17.32 2.39
C LEU A 140 -4.04 -16.72 3.61
N SER A 141 -4.81 -15.64 3.42
CA SER A 141 -5.56 -15.00 4.49
C SER A 141 -6.76 -14.24 3.93
N ALA A 142 -7.95 -14.57 4.42
CA ALA A 142 -9.18 -13.87 4.09
C ALA A 142 -9.18 -12.43 4.64
N THR A 143 -8.60 -12.21 5.81
CA THR A 143 -8.51 -10.86 6.42
C THR A 143 -7.68 -9.93 5.54
N LYS A 144 -6.57 -10.43 4.99
CA LYS A 144 -5.75 -9.74 3.98
C LYS A 144 -6.56 -9.40 2.74
N ASP A 145 -7.33 -10.34 2.20
CA ASP A 145 -8.17 -10.07 1.03
C ASP A 145 -9.24 -9.00 1.30
N LEU A 146 -9.91 -9.07 2.45
CA LEU A 146 -10.93 -8.09 2.84
C LEU A 146 -10.35 -6.70 3.07
N LEU A 147 -9.13 -6.61 3.63
CA LEU A 147 -8.41 -5.36 3.77
C LEU A 147 -8.08 -4.77 2.39
N LEU A 148 -7.54 -5.55 1.46
CA LEU A 148 -7.28 -5.09 0.10
C LEU A 148 -8.58 -4.70 -0.63
N LEU A 149 -9.68 -5.41 -0.38
CA LEU A 149 -10.98 -5.07 -0.92
C LEU A 149 -11.46 -3.71 -0.42
N ASP A 150 -11.34 -3.42 0.88
CA ASP A 150 -11.72 -2.13 1.46
C ASP A 150 -11.01 -0.96 0.77
N TYR A 151 -9.71 -1.10 0.49
CA TYR A 151 -8.92 -0.12 -0.27
C TYR A 151 -9.33 -0.02 -1.75
N ALA A 152 -9.88 -1.09 -2.34
CA ALA A 152 -10.33 -1.11 -3.72
C ALA A 152 -11.75 -0.54 -3.89
N MET A 153 -12.59 -0.54 -2.85
CA MET A 153 -13.97 -0.07 -2.95
C MET A 153 -14.11 1.38 -3.47
N PRO A 154 -13.30 2.37 -3.02
CA PRO A 154 -13.32 3.72 -3.55
C PRO A 154 -13.02 3.82 -5.06
N MET A 155 -12.41 2.79 -5.65
CA MET A 155 -12.05 2.72 -7.07
C MET A 155 -13.19 2.18 -7.94
N GLN A 156 -14.37 1.98 -7.36
CA GLN A 156 -15.64 1.68 -8.03
C GLN A 156 -15.59 0.39 -8.88
N PRO A 157 -15.25 -0.78 -8.30
CA PRO A 157 -15.38 -2.05 -9.01
C PRO A 157 -16.84 -2.32 -9.39
N ASP A 158 -17.07 -2.85 -10.59
CA ASP A 158 -18.38 -3.36 -11.02
C ASP A 158 -18.57 -4.83 -10.65
N LEU A 159 -17.47 -5.58 -10.58
CA LEU A 159 -17.45 -7.00 -10.23
C LEU A 159 -16.23 -7.31 -9.37
N ILE A 160 -16.45 -8.12 -8.33
CA ILE A 160 -15.39 -8.67 -7.48
C ILE A 160 -15.35 -10.18 -7.71
N VAL A 161 -14.19 -10.68 -8.12
CA VAL A 161 -13.91 -12.12 -8.22
C VAL A 161 -12.94 -12.47 -7.10
N TRP A 162 -13.43 -13.17 -6.09
CA TRP A 162 -12.62 -13.58 -4.96
C TRP A 162 -12.28 -15.06 -5.07
N VAL A 163 -11.02 -15.34 -5.45
CA VAL A 163 -10.51 -16.70 -5.58
C VAL A 163 -9.94 -17.12 -4.23
N ILE A 164 -10.62 -18.07 -3.58
CA ILE A 164 -10.24 -18.58 -2.26
C ILE A 164 -10.16 -20.11 -2.28
N THR A 165 -9.40 -20.63 -1.34
CA THR A 165 -9.43 -22.04 -0.96
C THR A 165 -9.90 -22.18 0.48
N LEU A 166 -10.10 -23.42 0.96
CA LEU A 166 -10.41 -23.65 2.37
C LEU A 166 -9.29 -23.14 3.29
N ASP A 167 -8.04 -23.17 2.83
CA ASP A 167 -6.87 -22.74 3.61
C ASP A 167 -6.85 -21.23 3.83
N THR A 168 -7.42 -20.45 2.89
CA THR A 168 -7.64 -19.00 3.04
C THR A 168 -8.46 -18.66 4.29
N LEU A 169 -9.32 -19.58 4.76
CA LEU A 169 -10.21 -19.41 5.90
C LEU A 169 -9.64 -19.96 7.22
N ALA A 170 -8.41 -20.50 7.21
CA ALA A 170 -7.76 -21.02 8.40
C ALA A 170 -7.56 -19.90 9.45
N LEU A 171 -8.01 -20.14 10.70
CA LEU A 171 -8.05 -19.11 11.74
C LEU A 171 -6.66 -18.62 12.16
N ASP A 172 -5.70 -19.52 12.21
CA ASP A 172 -4.30 -19.28 12.58
C ASP A 172 -3.54 -18.44 11.53
N ALA A 173 -3.98 -18.47 10.27
CA ALA A 173 -3.36 -17.71 9.18
C ALA A 173 -3.86 -16.27 9.05
N GLN A 174 -4.97 -15.89 9.70
CA GLN A 174 -5.65 -14.61 9.42
C GLN A 174 -4.80 -13.36 9.72
N LEU A 175 -4.01 -13.40 10.79
CA LEU A 175 -3.18 -12.28 11.26
C LEU A 175 -1.70 -12.42 10.88
N ALA A 176 -1.33 -13.47 10.15
CA ALA A 176 0.05 -13.70 9.74
C ALA A 176 0.58 -12.68 8.70
N PRO A 177 -0.25 -12.15 7.76
CA PRO A 177 0.24 -11.17 6.79
C PRO A 177 0.70 -9.85 7.43
N PRO A 178 1.92 -9.37 7.12
CA PRO A 178 2.43 -8.08 7.61
C PRO A 178 1.92 -6.93 6.73
N LEU A 179 0.60 -6.84 6.54
CA LEU A 179 -0.03 -5.75 5.81
C LEU A 179 -0.48 -4.66 6.80
N VAL A 180 0.49 -3.97 7.41
CA VAL A 180 0.28 -2.80 8.29
C VAL A 180 1.49 -1.89 8.30
#